data_AF-A0A9X9F679-F1
#
_entry.id   AF-A0A9X9F679-F1
#
_cell.length_a   1.000
_cell.length_b   1.000
_cell.length_c   1.000
_cell.angle_alpha   90.00
_cell.angle_beta   90.00
_cell.angle_gamma   90.00
#
_symmetry.space_group_name_H-M   'P 1'
#
loop_
_entity.id
_entity.type
_entity.pdbx_description
1 polymer ?
#
loop_
_entity_poly.entity_id
_entity_poly.type
_entity_poly.pdbx_seq_one_letter_code
_entity_poly.pdbx_strand_id
1 'polypeptide(L)'
;PWVSLSLAFSFGLYGLTKKLLNYDATIGLTMETMLVTPLAIIYLVMTGVHGFGSFGSISMLSTLLLIGAGIVTALPLFYFAKGAQLIPLYMVGFLQYIAPTISLILGVFVFGEHFTSTHMIAFFCIWVALFVFSVAKTKFLVQKQPKFIKNKSAKVS
;
A
#
# COMPACT_ATOMS: atom_id res chain seq x y z
N PRO A 1 4.19 -12.38 -15.52
CA PRO A 1 4.83 -11.40 -14.61
C PRO A 1 4.66 -9.91 -14.99
N TRP A 2 3.79 -9.55 -15.96
CA TRP A 2 3.53 -8.15 -16.30
C TRP A 2 2.64 -7.46 -15.26
N VAL A 3 1.64 -8.17 -14.71
CA VAL A 3 0.69 -7.61 -13.71
C VAL A 3 1.42 -7.12 -12.47
N SER A 4 2.32 -7.93 -11.92
CA SER A 4 3.12 -7.56 -10.74
C SER A 4 4.05 -6.38 -11.03
N LEU A 5 4.62 -6.32 -12.23
CA LEU A 5 5.52 -5.24 -12.63
C LEU A 5 4.76 -3.92 -12.85
N SER A 6 3.60 -3.97 -13.51
CA SER A 6 2.72 -2.81 -13.67
C SER A 6 2.22 -2.31 -12.33
N LEU A 7 1.82 -3.21 -11.42
CA LEU A 7 1.42 -2.83 -10.06
C LEU A 7 2.56 -2.16 -9.31
N ALA A 8 3.76 -2.75 -9.35
CA ALA A 8 4.93 -2.19 -8.67
C ALA A 8 5.25 -0.78 -9.19
N PHE A 9 5.18 -0.57 -10.52
CA PHE A 9 5.42 0.72 -11.13
C PHE A 9 4.32 1.74 -10.77
N SER A 10 3.04 1.37 -10.93
CA SER A 10 1.91 2.23 -10.57
C SER A 10 1.91 2.60 -9.09
N PHE A 11 2.18 1.65 -8.20
CA PHE A 11 2.18 1.88 -6.76
C PHE A 11 3.39 2.72 -6.32
N GLY A 12 4.56 2.47 -6.91
CA GLY A 12 5.75 3.30 -6.69
C GLY A 12 5.53 4.75 -7.11
N LEU A 13 4.93 4.97 -8.29
CA LEU A 13 4.61 6.30 -8.81
C LEU A 13 3.52 6.99 -7.99
N TYR A 14 2.52 6.24 -7.52
CA TYR A 14 1.49 6.71 -6.60
C TYR A 14 2.11 7.22 -5.28
N GLY A 15 2.94 6.40 -4.63
CA GLY A 15 3.62 6.77 -3.40
C GLY A 15 4.57 7.96 -3.57
N LEU A 16 5.28 8.04 -4.70
CA LEU A 16 6.10 9.19 -5.05
C LEU A 16 5.26 10.46 -5.22
N THR A 17 4.16 10.39 -5.96
CA THR A 17 3.24 11.51 -6.19
C THR A 17 2.68 12.03 -4.86
N LYS A 18 2.23 11.14 -3.97
CA LYS A 18 1.75 11.51 -2.62
C LYS A 18 2.81 12.19 -1.77
N LYS A 19 4.08 11.81 -1.95
CA LYS A 19 5.20 12.40 -1.24
C LYS A 19 5.61 13.77 -1.81
N LEU A 20 5.52 13.97 -3.12
CA LEU A 20 5.85 15.23 -3.78
C LEU A 20 4.76 16.29 -3.61
N LEU A 21 3.50 15.87 -3.64
CA LEU A 21 2.34 16.73 -3.43
C LEU A 21 2.10 16.91 -1.93
N ASN A 22 2.55 18.05 -1.38
CA ASN A 22 2.28 18.49 0.00
C ASN A 22 0.82 18.96 0.21
N TYR A 23 -0.15 18.35 -0.48
CA TYR A 23 -1.57 18.59 -0.21
C TYR A 23 -2.03 17.75 0.98
N ASP A 24 -3.05 18.23 1.69
CA ASP A 24 -3.69 17.43 2.73
C ASP A 24 -4.19 16.11 2.11
N ALA A 25 -3.80 14.97 2.70
CA ALA A 25 -4.16 13.65 2.20
C ALA A 25 -5.68 13.48 2.01
N THR A 26 -6.50 14.18 2.79
CA THR A 26 -7.97 14.20 2.65
C THR A 26 -8.38 14.76 1.28
N ILE A 27 -7.79 15.89 0.88
CA ILE A 27 -8.07 16.55 -0.39
C ILE A 27 -7.57 15.67 -1.54
N GLY A 28 -6.34 15.13 -1.42
CA GLY A 28 -5.77 14.25 -2.44
C GLY A 28 -6.60 12.98 -2.67
N LEU A 29 -7.04 12.31 -1.61
CA LEU A 29 -7.87 11.10 -1.71
C LEU A 29 -9.27 11.41 -2.25
N THR A 30 -9.86 12.54 -1.86
CA THR A 30 -11.16 12.99 -2.37
C THR A 30 -11.10 13.26 -3.87
N MET A 31 -10.05 13.96 -4.34
CA MET A 31 -9.85 14.24 -5.76
C MET A 31 -9.64 12.96 -6.58
N GLU A 32 -8.84 12.01 -6.06
CA GLU A 32 -8.65 10.70 -6.69
C GLU A 32 -9.97 9.93 -6.79
N THR A 33 -10.76 9.93 -5.72
CA THR A 33 -12.06 9.26 -5.70
C THR A 33 -13.03 9.94 -6.66
N MET A 34 -13.13 11.28 -6.64
CA MET A 34 -13.98 12.06 -7.54
C MET A 34 -13.65 11.82 -9.02
N LEU A 35 -12.38 11.64 -9.37
CA LEU A 35 -11.98 11.30 -10.74
C LEU A 35 -12.44 9.91 -11.17
N VAL A 36 -12.47 8.94 -10.26
CA VAL A 36 -12.91 7.56 -10.53
C VAL A 36 -14.44 7.42 -10.48
N THR A 37 -15.12 8.24 -9.67
CA THR A 37 -16.58 8.23 -9.50
C THR A 37 -17.39 8.25 -10.81
N PRO A 38 -17.13 9.13 -11.81
CA PRO A 38 -17.91 9.13 -13.04
C PRO A 38 -17.77 7.81 -13.82
N LEU A 39 -16.56 7.24 -13.85
CA LEU A 39 -16.33 5.94 -14.47
C LEU A 39 -17.08 4.82 -13.74
N ALA A 40 -17.09 4.85 -12.40
CA ALA A 40 -17.85 3.92 -11.58
C ALA A 40 -19.37 4.05 -11.82
N ILE A 41 -19.90 5.27 -11.94
CA ILE A 41 -21.32 5.52 -12.25
C ILE A 41 -21.67 4.94 -13.62
N ILE A 42 -20.86 5.20 -14.65
CA ILE A 42 -21.07 4.64 -15.99
C ILE A 42 -21.16 3.11 -15.92
N TYR A 43 -20.22 2.47 -15.23
CA TYR A 43 -20.19 1.03 -15.06
C TYR A 43 -21.44 0.49 -14.32
N LEU A 44 -21.87 1.17 -13.25
CA LEU A 44 -23.08 0.78 -12.52
C LEU A 44 -24.35 0.92 -13.37
N VAL A 45 -24.48 1.99 -14.15
CA VAL A 45 -25.62 2.15 -15.07
C VAL A 45 -25.60 1.08 -16.15
N MET A 46 -24.44 0.81 -16.76
CA MET A 46 -24.31 -0.23 -17.78
C MET A 46 -24.69 -1.61 -17.23
N THR A 47 -24.17 -2.00 -16.07
CA THR A 47 -24.49 -3.30 -15.45
C THR A 47 -25.95 -3.39 -15.00
N GLY A 48 -26.54 -2.29 -14.53
CA GLY A 48 -27.96 -2.20 -14.20
C GLY A 48 -28.87 -2.42 -15.41
N VAL A 49 -28.58 -1.76 -16.55
CA VAL A 49 -29.37 -1.90 -17.79
C VAL A 49 -29.29 -3.30 -18.38
N HIS A 50 -28.14 -3.97 -18.27
CA HIS A 50 -27.95 -5.34 -18.77
C HIS A 50 -28.48 -6.43 -17.82
N GLY A 51 -29.09 -6.05 -16.68
CA GLY A 51 -29.66 -7.00 -15.72
C GLY A 51 -28.62 -7.72 -14.84
N PHE A 52 -27.33 -7.38 -14.94
CA PHE A 52 -26.26 -7.90 -14.08
C PHE A 52 -26.09 -7.11 -12.77
N GLY A 53 -26.92 -6.07 -12.57
CA GLY A 53 -26.90 -5.23 -11.38
C GLY A 53 -27.31 -6.00 -10.12
N SER A 54 -26.35 -6.17 -9.21
CA SER A 54 -26.54 -6.85 -7.92
C SER A 54 -26.97 -5.89 -6.79
N PHE A 55 -26.74 -4.58 -6.96
CA PHE A 55 -27.01 -3.58 -5.95
C PHE A 55 -28.51 -3.33 -5.81
N GLY A 56 -29.08 -3.60 -4.62
CA GLY A 56 -30.53 -3.53 -4.37
C GLY A 56 -31.32 -4.81 -4.70
N SER A 57 -30.71 -5.79 -5.38
CA SER A 57 -31.30 -7.12 -5.63
C SER A 57 -30.78 -8.20 -4.68
N ILE A 58 -29.69 -7.94 -3.96
CA ILE A 58 -29.13 -8.79 -2.91
C ILE A 58 -29.72 -8.48 -1.53
N SER A 59 -29.43 -9.34 -0.55
CA SER A 59 -29.87 -9.15 0.83
C SER A 59 -29.46 -7.78 1.38
N MET A 60 -30.30 -7.22 2.27
CA MET A 60 -30.03 -5.96 2.96
C MET A 60 -28.67 -5.98 3.67
N LEU A 61 -28.33 -7.11 4.27
CA LEU A 61 -27.05 -7.33 4.95
C LEU A 61 -25.88 -7.22 3.95
N SER A 62 -25.94 -7.92 2.82
CA SER A 62 -24.88 -7.87 1.80
C SER A 62 -24.70 -6.46 1.25
N THR A 63 -25.79 -5.72 1.03
CA THR A 63 -25.74 -4.32 0.59
C THR A 63 -25.04 -3.44 1.62
N LEU A 64 -25.36 -3.60 2.90
CA LEU A 64 -24.73 -2.85 3.99
C LEU A 64 -23.24 -3.19 4.13
N LEU A 65 -22.86 -4.47 3.98
CA LEU A 65 -21.46 -4.89 3.94
C LEU A 65 -20.72 -4.27 2.75
N LEU A 66 -21.37 -4.17 1.58
CA LEU A 66 -20.78 -3.56 0.39
C LEU A 66 -20.49 -2.07 0.58
N ILE A 67 -21.43 -1.34 1.20
CA ILE A 67 -21.24 0.05 1.60
C ILE A 67 -20.10 0.15 2.62
N GLY A 68 -20.09 -0.74 3.62
CA GLY A 68 -19.03 -0.82 4.63
C GLY A 68 -17.64 -1.11 4.06
N ALA A 69 -17.54 -1.92 3.01
CA ALA A 69 -16.27 -2.22 2.33
C ALA A 69 -15.61 -0.96 1.76
N GLY A 70 -16.39 0.02 1.31
CA GLY A 70 -15.89 1.33 0.90
C GLY A 70 -15.18 2.05 2.04
N ILE A 71 -15.79 2.09 3.23
CA ILE A 71 -15.22 2.71 4.43
C ILE A 71 -13.93 1.99 4.85
N VAL A 72 -13.98 0.65 4.91
CA VAL A 72 -12.84 -0.20 5.28
C VAL A 72 -11.67 -0.04 4.31
N THR A 73 -11.92 0.29 3.04
CA THR A 73 -10.87 0.55 2.04
C THR A 73 -10.34 1.97 2.10
N ALA A 74 -11.21 2.96 2.31
CA ALA A 74 -10.84 4.37 2.36
C ALA A 74 -9.92 4.68 3.56
N LEU A 75 -10.14 4.04 4.71
CA LEU A 75 -9.36 4.28 5.93
C LEU A 75 -7.87 3.93 5.76
N PRO A 76 -7.46 2.71 5.34
CA PRO A 76 -6.06 2.39 5.08
C PRO A 76 -5.42 3.30 4.03
N LEU A 77 -6.14 3.63 2.95
CA LEU A 77 -5.63 4.53 1.91
C LEU A 77 -5.37 5.94 2.44
N PHE A 78 -6.28 6.44 3.27
CA PHE A 78 -6.12 7.73 3.95
C PHE A 78 -4.88 7.74 4.87
N TYR A 79 -4.75 6.74 5.74
CA TYR A 79 -3.59 6.61 6.63
C TYR A 79 -2.29 6.39 5.86
N PHE A 80 -2.32 5.63 4.76
CA PHE A 80 -1.18 5.46 3.87
C PHE A 80 -0.76 6.79 3.25
N ALA A 81 -1.70 7.56 2.71
CA ALA A 81 -1.41 8.84 2.09
C ALA A 81 -0.81 9.85 3.09
N LYS A 82 -1.36 9.92 4.31
CA LYS A 82 -0.76 10.72 5.41
C LYS A 82 0.63 10.19 5.80
N GLY A 83 0.77 8.88 6.00
CA GLY A 83 2.02 8.26 6.42
C GLY A 83 3.15 8.39 5.39
N ALA A 84 2.85 8.25 4.11
CA ALA A 84 3.81 8.34 3.01
C ALA A 84 4.47 9.73 2.90
N GLN A 85 3.77 10.79 3.34
CA GLN A 85 4.30 12.15 3.44
C GLN A 85 5.31 12.30 4.59
N LEU A 86 5.18 11.51 5.65
CA LEU A 86 5.97 11.64 6.88
C LEU A 86 7.31 10.87 6.84
N ILE A 87 7.43 9.84 6.01
CA ILE A 87 8.60 8.94 5.99
C ILE A 87 9.31 8.90 4.64
N PRO A 88 10.61 8.52 4.58
CA PRO A 88 11.32 8.27 3.33
C PRO A 88 10.61 7.22 2.45
N LEU A 89 10.60 7.41 1.12
CA LEU A 89 9.89 6.51 0.19
C LEU A 89 10.38 5.06 0.27
N TYR A 90 11.68 4.85 0.51
CA TYR A 90 12.25 3.51 0.70
C TYR A 90 11.71 2.82 1.97
N MET A 91 11.36 3.57 3.03
CA MET A 91 10.75 3.01 4.24
C MET A 91 9.30 2.59 3.98
N VAL A 92 8.58 3.33 3.14
CA VAL A 92 7.21 2.98 2.71
C VAL A 92 7.20 1.61 2.04
N GLY A 93 8.13 1.36 1.11
CA GLY A 93 8.27 0.06 0.47
C GLY A 93 8.62 -1.06 1.45
N PHE A 94 9.42 -0.77 2.46
CA PHE A 94 9.75 -1.72 3.53
C PHE A 94 8.54 -2.09 4.40
N LEU A 95 7.74 -1.10 4.79
CA LEU A 95 6.52 -1.30 5.57
C LEU A 95 5.46 -2.11 4.82
N GLN A 96 5.44 -2.03 3.49
CA GLN A 96 4.51 -2.81 2.67
C GLN A 96 4.71 -4.32 2.78
N TYR A 97 5.86 -4.82 3.24
CA TYR A 97 6.05 -6.25 3.50
C TYR A 97 5.23 -6.79 4.69
N ILE A 98 4.63 -5.90 5.49
CA ILE A 98 3.64 -6.28 6.50
C ILE A 98 2.36 -6.82 5.82
N ALA A 99 1.93 -6.22 4.71
CA ALA A 99 0.71 -6.63 4.00
C ALA A 99 0.74 -8.11 3.55
N PRO A 100 1.75 -8.61 2.81
CA PRO A 100 1.82 -10.02 2.44
C PRO A 100 1.98 -10.95 3.65
N THR A 101 2.55 -10.46 4.77
CA THR A 101 2.60 -11.23 6.02
C THR A 101 1.21 -11.42 6.63
N ILE A 102 0.42 -10.34 6.70
CA ILE A 102 -0.97 -10.42 7.19
C ILE A 102 -1.79 -11.31 6.25
N SER A 103 -1.66 -11.13 4.93
CA SER A 103 -2.36 -11.98 3.95
C SER A 103 -2.01 -13.45 4.10
N LEU A 104 -0.73 -13.79 4.36
CA LEU A 104 -0.32 -15.17 4.62
C LEU A 104 -0.96 -15.72 5.90
N ILE A 105 -0.94 -14.95 6.98
CA ILE A 105 -1.56 -15.36 8.26
C ILE A 105 -3.06 -15.60 8.07
N LEU A 106 -3.77 -14.69 7.38
CA LEU A 106 -5.19 -14.88 7.08
C LEU A 106 -5.41 -16.09 6.16
N GLY A 107 -4.60 -16.27 5.13
CA GLY A 107 -4.62 -17.42 4.22
C GLY A 107 -4.57 -18.75 4.98
N VAL A 108 -3.59 -18.90 5.88
CA VAL A 108 -3.36 -20.14 6.61
C VAL A 108 -4.37 -20.34 7.75
N PHE A 109 -4.60 -19.34 8.58
CA PHE A 109 -5.40 -19.51 9.82
C PHE A 109 -6.89 -19.28 9.64
N VAL A 110 -7.30 -18.39 8.72
CA VAL A 110 -8.71 -18.04 8.51
C VAL A 110 -9.29 -18.78 7.32
N PHE A 111 -8.57 -18.78 6.19
CA PHE A 111 -9.04 -19.43 4.96
C PHE A 111 -8.63 -20.91 4.85
N GLY A 112 -7.74 -21.39 5.72
CA GLY A 112 -7.33 -22.80 5.76
C GLY A 112 -6.51 -23.23 4.55
N GLU A 113 -5.85 -22.30 3.85
CA GLU A 113 -5.05 -22.63 2.68
C GLU A 113 -3.82 -23.47 3.04
N HIS A 114 -3.47 -24.40 2.15
CA HIS A 114 -2.33 -25.30 2.35
C HIS A 114 -1.00 -24.53 2.38
N PHE A 115 -0.41 -24.44 3.57
CA PHE A 115 0.92 -23.88 3.75
C PHE A 115 2.01 -24.89 3.35
N THR A 116 2.45 -24.83 2.10
CA THR A 116 3.52 -25.70 1.57
C THR A 116 4.92 -25.24 1.99
N SER A 117 5.90 -26.15 1.96
CA SER A 117 7.31 -25.85 2.26
C SER A 117 7.90 -24.78 1.34
N THR A 118 7.41 -24.65 0.10
CA THR A 118 7.84 -23.60 -0.83
C THR A 118 7.45 -22.20 -0.36
N HIS A 119 6.24 -22.02 0.18
CA HIS A 119 5.80 -20.73 0.75
C HIS A 119 6.65 -20.34 1.96
N MET A 120 6.99 -21.31 2.81
CA MET A 120 7.84 -21.09 3.98
C MET A 120 9.24 -20.59 3.59
N ILE A 121 9.88 -21.21 2.60
CA ILE A 121 11.22 -20.82 2.14
C ILE A 121 11.20 -19.42 1.53
N ALA A 122 10.21 -19.12 0.68
CA ALA A 122 10.06 -17.80 0.07
C ALA A 122 9.86 -16.71 1.13
N PHE A 123 8.98 -16.97 2.10
CA PHE A 123 8.70 -16.03 3.18
C PHE A 123 9.90 -15.82 4.11
N PHE A 124 10.62 -16.89 4.44
CA PHE A 124 11.84 -16.81 5.23
C PHE A 124 12.91 -15.96 4.54
N CYS A 125 13.12 -16.14 3.23
CA CYS A 125 14.07 -15.35 2.45
C CYS A 125 13.75 -13.84 2.50
N ILE A 126 12.47 -13.49 2.35
CA ILE A 126 11.98 -12.11 2.48
C ILE A 126 12.31 -11.56 3.87
N TRP A 127 11.96 -12.29 4.94
CA TRP A 127 12.18 -11.83 6.31
C TRP A 127 13.66 -11.69 6.68
N VAL A 128 14.52 -12.57 6.19
CA VAL A 128 15.98 -12.44 6.35
C VAL A 128 16.48 -11.15 5.68
N ALA A 129 16.04 -10.88 4.44
CA ALA A 129 16.41 -9.64 3.75
C ALA A 129 15.92 -8.39 4.51
N LEU A 130 14.70 -8.43 5.04
CA LEU A 130 14.15 -7.34 5.86
C LEU A 130 14.94 -7.13 7.16
N PHE A 131 15.30 -8.22 7.84
CA PHE A 131 16.08 -8.18 9.07
C PHE A 131 17.46 -7.57 8.84
N VAL A 132 18.17 -8.01 7.81
CA VAL A 132 19.50 -7.48 7.44
C VAL A 132 19.43 -5.98 7.16
N PHE A 133 18.45 -5.53 6.38
CA PHE A 133 18.27 -4.11 6.09
C PHE A 133 17.92 -3.27 7.34
N SER A 134 17.02 -3.79 8.18
CA SER A 134 16.62 -3.14 9.42
C SER A 134 17.82 -2.98 10.37
N VAL A 135 18.66 -4.00 10.50
CA VAL A 135 19.91 -3.96 11.28
C VAL A 135 20.90 -2.97 10.67
N ALA A 136 21.06 -2.94 9.35
CA ALA A 136 21.95 -2.00 8.66
C ALA A 136 21.54 -0.53 8.84
N LYS A 137 20.23 -0.26 9.01
CA LYS A 137 19.69 1.10 9.25
C LYS A 137 19.59 1.47 10.72
N THR A 138 19.50 0.50 11.63
CA THR A 138 19.50 0.74 13.07
C THR A 138 20.86 1.32 13.49
N LYS A 139 20.85 2.38 14.30
CA LYS A 139 21.93 3.37 14.59
C LYS A 139 23.38 2.86 14.81
N PHE A 140 23.64 1.57 14.90
CA PHE A 140 24.98 1.01 15.12
C PHE A 140 25.98 1.29 13.98
N LEU A 141 25.53 1.45 12.73
CA LEU A 141 26.40 1.75 11.58
C LEU A 141 26.28 3.18 11.01
N VAL A 142 25.17 3.89 11.30
CA VAL A 142 25.02 5.31 10.90
C VAL A 142 25.98 6.21 11.68
N GLN A 143 26.36 5.81 12.91
CA GLN A 143 27.32 6.55 13.73
C GLN A 143 28.78 6.42 13.25
N LYS A 144 29.08 5.45 12.35
CA LYS A 144 30.38 5.28 11.70
C LYS A 144 30.51 6.00 10.35
N GLN A 145 29.61 6.93 10.00
CA GLN A 145 29.89 7.83 8.88
C GLN A 145 31.08 8.73 9.24
N PRO A 146 32.22 8.63 8.52
CA PRO A 146 33.38 9.48 8.81
C PRO A 146 32.97 10.94 8.64
N LYS A 147 33.25 11.75 9.68
CA LYS A 147 32.94 13.20 9.77
C LYS A 147 33.50 14.07 8.61
N PHE A 148 34.23 13.47 7.66
CA PHE A 148 34.93 14.14 6.57
C PHE A 148 34.00 14.79 5.53
N ILE A 149 32.78 14.28 5.33
CA ILE A 149 31.84 14.83 4.33
C ILE A 149 31.09 16.07 4.88
N LYS A 150 30.83 16.10 6.20
CA LYS A 150 30.10 17.20 6.84
C LYS A 150 30.85 18.53 6.79
N ASN A 151 32.18 18.49 6.77
CA ASN A 151 33.03 19.68 6.76
C ASN A 151 33.24 20.28 5.35
N LYS A 152 32.95 19.53 4.28
CA LYS A 152 33.12 20.02 2.91
C LYS A 152 31.94 20.90 2.46
N SER A 153 30.74 20.65 2.97
CA SER A 153 29.55 21.47 2.66
C SER A 153 29.51 22.80 3.40
N ALA A 154 30.16 22.91 4.57
CA ALA A 154 30.24 24.15 5.34
C ALA A 154 31.33 25.12 4.85
N LYS A 155 32.15 24.70 3.88
CA LYS A 155 33.26 25.50 3.33
C LYS A 155 32.96 26.07 1.93
N VAL A 156 31.75 25.87 1.42
CA VAL A 156 31.29 26.31 0.08
C VAL A 156 30.04 27.23 0.18
N SER A 157 29.69 27.68 1.39
CA SER A 157 28.73 28.77 1.62
C SER A 157 29.46 30.03 2.05
#